data_AF-A0A939F9F7-F1
#
_entry.id   AF-A0A939F9F7-F1
#
_cell.length_a   1.000
_cell.length_b   1.000
_cell.length_c   1.000
_cell.angle_alpha   90.00
_cell.angle_beta   90.00
_cell.angle_gamma   90.00
#
_symmetry.space_group_name_H-M   'P 1'
#
loop_
_entity.id
_entity.type
_entity.pdbx_description
1 polymer ?
#
loop_
_entity_poly.entity_id
_entity_poly.type
_entity_poly.pdbx_seq_one_letter_code
_entity_poly.pdbx_strand_id
1 'polypeptide(L)'
;MRPADFDDLILMLIEGEVEPNGTDMIVLLRASELAKGETESDWSGSPMIAEIAVLADRAFSDDPAEIEPAREVLFALRQSEASDAAGDREEGIRQSEAILRHVDAAHFPVTAAGAHLKLGGALPKLSWSDDGVDRSVLRRAAGHLESALALLPDEETNLRAMARYNAALAFRDLWRSGDEWDDDDDDRGKALEHGLAALAAMDRGEFSGDRSTMSRAVLAVLMADGEPRDPEARDQTIAVLQTWLVSGEGKSLPRTERRALEEARDHLITGRDRG
;
A
#
# COMPACT_ATOMS: atom_id res chain seq x y z
N MET A 1 -22.88 25.41 -11.83
CA MET A 1 -23.61 24.14 -11.78
C MET A 1 -23.87 23.81 -10.34
N ARG A 2 -25.11 23.45 -9.99
CA ARG A 2 -25.40 22.97 -8.64
C ARG A 2 -25.02 21.49 -8.58
N PRO A 3 -24.61 20.97 -7.42
CA PRO A 3 -24.22 19.56 -7.26
C PRO A 3 -25.28 18.54 -7.73
N ALA A 4 -26.56 18.93 -7.80
CA ALA A 4 -27.64 18.12 -8.33
C ALA A 4 -27.59 17.91 -9.86
N ASP A 5 -26.82 18.71 -10.61
CA ASP A 5 -26.74 18.61 -12.08
C ASP A 5 -25.74 17.52 -12.56
N PHE A 6 -24.91 16.96 -11.66
CA PHE A 6 -23.83 16.02 -11.99
C PHE A 6 -24.26 14.56 -11.85
N ASP A 7 -25.07 14.24 -10.84
CA ASP A 7 -25.60 12.89 -10.62
C ASP A 7 -26.64 12.52 -11.68
N ASP A 8 -27.44 13.51 -12.14
CA ASP A 8 -28.38 13.35 -13.26
C ASP A 8 -27.65 13.06 -14.58
N LEU A 9 -26.44 13.63 -14.78
CA LEU A 9 -25.63 13.39 -15.98
C LEU A 9 -25.01 11.98 -16.00
N ILE A 10 -24.66 11.45 -14.82
CA ILE A 10 -24.15 10.08 -14.63
C ILE A 10 -25.27 9.05 -14.83
N LEU A 11 -26.47 9.33 -14.33
CA LEU A 11 -27.65 8.47 -14.51
C LEU A 11 -28.05 8.37 -15.99
N MET A 12 -28.05 9.49 -16.72
CA MET A 12 -28.34 9.50 -18.16
C MET A 12 -27.30 8.73 -19.01
N LEU A 13 -26.04 8.64 -18.56
CA LEU A 13 -24.97 7.86 -19.20
C LEU A 13 -25.09 6.35 -18.92
N ILE A 14 -25.61 5.98 -17.75
CA ILE A 14 -25.81 4.58 -17.33
C ILE A 14 -27.08 3.99 -17.96
N GLU A 15 -28.13 4.79 -18.14
CA GLU A 15 -29.42 4.35 -18.70
C GLU A 15 -29.41 4.19 -20.23
N GLY A 16 -28.30 4.50 -20.91
CA GLY A 16 -28.12 4.28 -22.34
C GLY A 16 -28.96 5.20 -23.24
N GLU A 17 -29.50 6.31 -22.68
CA GLU A 17 -30.30 7.28 -23.43
C GLU A 17 -29.45 8.20 -24.34
N VAL A 18 -28.12 8.14 -24.25
CA VAL A 18 -27.18 8.88 -25.10
C VAL A 18 -26.06 7.93 -25.57
N GLU A 19 -25.82 7.85 -26.89
CA GLU A 19 -24.69 7.07 -27.42
C GLU A 19 -23.35 7.74 -27.08
N PRO A 20 -22.35 7.00 -26.56
CA PRO A 20 -21.12 7.59 -26.08
C PRO A 20 -20.29 8.00 -27.30
N ASN A 21 -20.05 9.30 -27.44
CA ASN A 21 -18.90 9.72 -28.23
C ASN A 21 -17.75 9.98 -27.24
N GLY A 22 -16.51 9.66 -27.62
CA GLY A 22 -15.32 9.72 -26.75
C GLY A 22 -15.07 11.06 -26.02
N THR A 23 -15.88 12.08 -26.32
CA THR A 23 -16.02 13.33 -25.59
C THR A 23 -16.54 13.14 -24.15
N ASP A 24 -17.39 12.17 -23.84
CA ASP A 24 -18.05 12.06 -22.52
C ASP A 24 -17.13 11.54 -21.41
N MET A 25 -16.14 10.72 -21.77
CA MET A 25 -15.15 10.19 -20.85
C MET A 25 -13.92 11.11 -20.73
N ILE A 26 -13.60 11.85 -21.80
CA ILE A 26 -12.63 12.95 -21.77
C ILE A 26 -13.22 14.17 -21.05
N VAL A 27 -14.54 14.37 -20.99
CA VAL A 27 -15.15 15.43 -20.14
C VAL A 27 -15.04 15.08 -18.65
N LEU A 28 -15.07 13.79 -18.27
CA LEU A 28 -14.78 13.33 -16.89
C LEU A 28 -13.29 13.51 -16.51
N LEU A 29 -12.36 13.29 -17.44
CA LEU A 29 -10.92 13.50 -17.23
C LEU A 29 -10.49 14.98 -17.36
N ARG A 30 -11.15 15.78 -18.20
CA ARG A 30 -10.70 17.13 -18.62
C ARG A 30 -11.52 18.29 -18.03
N ALA A 31 -12.70 18.06 -17.46
CA ALA A 31 -13.27 19.03 -16.50
C ALA A 31 -12.39 19.14 -15.23
N SER A 32 -11.67 18.07 -14.89
CA SER A 32 -10.69 18.02 -13.80
C SER A 32 -9.43 18.86 -14.08
N GLU A 33 -8.92 18.84 -15.31
CA GLU A 33 -7.70 19.57 -15.69
C GLU A 33 -7.93 21.04 -16.08
N LEU A 34 -9.06 21.42 -16.69
CA LEU A 34 -9.25 22.76 -17.29
C LEU A 34 -9.87 23.84 -16.37
N ALA A 35 -10.55 23.49 -15.27
CA ALA A 35 -11.01 24.49 -14.28
C ALA A 35 -9.85 25.13 -13.51
N LYS A 36 -8.65 24.59 -13.63
CA LYS A 36 -7.44 25.03 -12.99
C LYS A 36 -6.41 25.40 -14.06
N GLY A 37 -6.63 26.47 -14.80
CA GLY A 37 -5.59 27.16 -15.60
C GLY A 37 -4.36 27.64 -14.78
N GLU A 38 -4.17 27.08 -13.60
CA GLU A 38 -3.16 27.17 -12.57
C GLU A 38 -3.12 25.74 -11.98
N THR A 39 -2.22 24.86 -12.39
CA THR A 39 -1.21 24.39 -11.44
C THR A 39 -0.05 23.73 -12.18
N GLU A 40 1.15 24.22 -11.88
CA GLU A 40 2.45 23.61 -12.11
C GLU A 40 2.57 22.24 -11.39
N SER A 41 1.70 21.28 -11.67
CA SER A 41 1.70 20.00 -10.96
C SER A 41 2.30 18.89 -11.83
N ASP A 42 3.38 18.30 -11.34
CA ASP A 42 4.29 17.26 -11.88
C ASP A 42 3.65 15.92 -12.34
N TRP A 43 2.35 15.86 -12.61
CA TRP A 43 1.61 14.60 -12.82
C TRP A 43 1.78 13.97 -14.22
N SER A 44 2.39 14.68 -15.16
CA SER A 44 2.63 14.22 -16.54
C SER A 44 3.56 12.99 -16.67
N GLY A 45 4.07 12.46 -15.55
CA GLY A 45 4.92 11.28 -15.49
C GLY A 45 4.37 10.12 -14.65
N SER A 46 3.11 10.15 -14.18
CA SER A 46 2.56 9.05 -13.37
C SER A 46 2.15 7.83 -14.22
N PRO A 47 2.78 6.65 -14.02
CA PRO A 47 2.37 5.39 -14.64
C PRO A 47 0.88 5.06 -14.51
N MET A 48 0.27 5.35 -13.36
CA MET A 48 -1.16 5.10 -13.13
C MET A 48 -2.07 5.92 -14.05
N ILE A 49 -1.73 7.19 -14.32
CA ILE A 49 -2.50 8.03 -15.24
C ILE A 49 -2.39 7.49 -16.67
N ALA A 50 -1.21 7.03 -17.06
CA ALA A 50 -0.99 6.41 -18.37
C ALA A 50 -1.84 5.13 -18.54
N GLU A 51 -1.90 4.29 -17.51
CA GLU A 51 -2.73 3.08 -17.51
C GLU A 51 -4.24 3.40 -17.57
N ILE A 52 -4.71 4.40 -16.82
CA ILE A 52 -6.10 4.86 -16.86
C ILE A 52 -6.46 5.39 -18.26
N ALA A 53 -5.54 6.11 -18.92
CA ALA A 53 -5.76 6.61 -20.28
C ALA A 53 -5.90 5.47 -21.30
N VAL A 54 -5.14 4.38 -21.16
CA VAL A 54 -5.26 3.20 -22.02
C VAL A 54 -6.55 2.42 -21.74
N LEU A 55 -6.95 2.28 -20.47
CA LEU A 55 -8.24 1.67 -20.11
C LEU A 55 -9.42 2.50 -20.67
N ALA A 56 -9.31 3.82 -20.59
CA ALA A 56 -10.25 4.75 -21.19
C ALA A 56 -10.37 4.51 -22.70
N ASP A 57 -9.25 4.47 -23.43
CA ASP A 57 -9.26 4.18 -24.87
C ASP A 57 -9.92 2.83 -25.19
N ARG A 58 -9.59 1.77 -24.44
CA ARG A 58 -10.20 0.43 -24.59
C ARG A 58 -11.70 0.41 -24.33
N ALA A 59 -12.20 1.21 -23.38
CA ALA A 59 -13.63 1.30 -23.08
C ALA A 59 -14.47 1.90 -24.22
N PHE A 60 -13.80 2.46 -25.24
CA PHE A 60 -14.36 3.07 -26.44
C PHE A 60 -13.77 2.45 -27.72
N SER A 61 -13.12 1.29 -27.60
CA SER A 61 -12.56 0.52 -28.71
C SER A 61 -13.66 -0.02 -29.65
N ASP A 62 -13.29 -0.29 -30.89
CA ASP A 62 -14.15 -1.00 -31.85
C ASP A 62 -14.21 -2.52 -31.58
N ASP A 63 -13.34 -3.05 -30.71
CA ASP A 63 -13.37 -4.45 -30.27
C ASP A 63 -14.29 -4.65 -29.06
N PRO A 64 -15.46 -5.29 -29.21
CA PRO A 64 -16.38 -5.51 -28.10
C PRO A 64 -15.79 -6.35 -26.95
N ALA A 65 -14.74 -7.15 -27.23
CA ALA A 65 -14.06 -7.93 -26.20
C ALA A 65 -13.23 -7.06 -25.23
N GLU A 66 -12.86 -5.84 -25.64
CA GLU A 66 -12.09 -4.91 -24.80
C GLU A 66 -12.99 -3.93 -24.02
N ILE A 67 -14.16 -3.60 -24.57
CA ILE A 67 -15.05 -2.55 -24.04
C ILE A 67 -15.52 -2.87 -22.61
N GLU A 68 -16.18 -4.01 -22.42
CA GLU A 68 -16.84 -4.32 -21.14
C GLU A 68 -15.82 -4.49 -20.00
N PRO A 69 -14.73 -5.25 -20.16
CA PRO A 69 -13.71 -5.34 -19.11
C PRO A 69 -13.09 -3.99 -18.77
N ALA A 70 -12.79 -3.15 -19.77
CA ALA A 70 -12.24 -1.82 -19.52
C ALA A 70 -13.21 -0.92 -18.73
N ARG A 71 -14.51 -0.97 -19.06
CA ARG A 71 -15.55 -0.23 -18.32
C ARG A 71 -15.70 -0.73 -16.89
N GLU A 72 -15.69 -2.04 -16.69
CA GLU A 72 -15.76 -2.65 -15.35
C GLU A 72 -14.57 -2.20 -14.48
N VAL A 73 -13.35 -2.16 -15.05
CA VAL A 73 -12.16 -1.67 -14.33
C VAL A 73 -12.28 -0.19 -13.98
N LEU A 74 -12.65 0.67 -14.94
CA LEU A 74 -12.80 2.12 -14.70
C LEU A 74 -13.89 2.41 -13.66
N PHE A 75 -15.01 1.69 -13.72
CA PHE A 75 -16.07 1.79 -12.72
C PHE A 75 -15.58 1.34 -11.35
N ALA A 76 -14.89 0.20 -11.26
CA ALA A 76 -14.36 -0.31 -10.01
C ALA A 76 -13.29 0.61 -9.40
N LEU A 77 -12.43 1.22 -10.21
CA LEU A 77 -11.46 2.24 -9.75
C LEU A 77 -12.18 3.42 -9.10
N ARG A 78 -13.20 3.96 -9.77
CA ARG A 78 -14.00 5.08 -9.23
C ARG A 78 -14.69 4.71 -7.92
N GLN A 79 -15.32 3.54 -7.85
CA GLN A 79 -15.99 3.09 -6.62
C GLN A 79 -14.98 2.83 -5.49
N SER A 80 -13.80 2.34 -5.82
CA SER A 80 -12.70 2.14 -4.88
C SER A 80 -12.25 3.47 -4.26
N GLU A 81 -12.11 4.53 -5.03
CA GLU A 81 -11.79 5.88 -4.52
C GLU A 81 -12.93 6.45 -3.65
N ALA A 82 -14.18 6.31 -4.09
CA ALA A 82 -15.34 6.75 -3.31
C ALA A 82 -15.42 6.02 -1.96
N SER A 83 -15.11 4.72 -1.94
CA SER A 83 -15.07 3.92 -0.73
C SER A 83 -14.01 4.38 0.26
N ASP A 84 -12.84 4.84 -0.20
CA ASP A 84 -11.79 5.39 0.67
C ASP A 84 -12.27 6.69 1.34
N ALA A 85 -12.90 7.57 0.57
CA ALA A 85 -13.45 8.82 1.09
C ALA A 85 -14.58 8.58 2.12
N ALA A 86 -15.39 7.54 1.91
CA ALA A 86 -16.45 7.14 2.83
C ALA A 86 -15.93 6.28 4.01
N GLY A 87 -14.70 5.76 3.95
CA GLY A 87 -14.17 4.80 4.90
C GLY A 87 -14.81 3.40 4.81
N ASP A 88 -15.46 3.08 3.70
CA ASP A 88 -16.11 1.79 3.43
C ASP A 88 -15.09 0.75 2.95
N ARG A 89 -14.54 0.00 3.89
CA ARG A 89 -13.49 -0.98 3.62
C ARG A 89 -14.00 -2.21 2.86
N GLU A 90 -15.24 -2.62 3.10
CA GLU A 90 -15.82 -3.80 2.44
C GLU A 90 -16.03 -3.49 0.95
N GLU A 91 -16.54 -2.30 0.64
CA GLU A 91 -16.64 -1.85 -0.74
C GLU A 91 -15.27 -1.73 -1.40
N GLY A 92 -14.29 -1.13 -0.72
CA GLY A 92 -12.93 -1.05 -1.24
C GLY A 92 -12.32 -2.42 -1.57
N ILE A 93 -12.61 -3.45 -0.79
CA ILE A 93 -12.20 -4.84 -1.07
C ILE A 93 -12.94 -5.40 -2.28
N ARG A 94 -14.28 -5.29 -2.32
CA ARG A 94 -15.08 -5.78 -3.46
C ARG A 94 -14.62 -5.18 -4.79
N GLN A 95 -14.32 -3.88 -4.79
CA GLN A 95 -13.85 -3.18 -5.97
C GLN A 95 -12.42 -3.54 -6.34
N SER A 96 -11.53 -3.76 -5.37
CA SER A 96 -10.18 -4.26 -5.65
C SER A 96 -10.21 -5.68 -6.24
N GLU A 97 -11.09 -6.55 -5.76
CA GLU A 97 -11.32 -7.87 -6.36
C GLU A 97 -11.95 -7.79 -7.76
N ALA A 98 -12.78 -6.78 -8.03
CA ALA A 98 -13.29 -6.51 -9.37
C ALA A 98 -12.16 -6.08 -10.31
N ILE A 99 -11.32 -5.12 -9.91
CA ILE A 99 -10.17 -4.67 -10.71
C ILE A 99 -9.28 -5.87 -11.08
N LEU A 100 -8.91 -6.72 -10.12
CA LEU A 100 -8.03 -7.87 -10.37
C LEU A 100 -8.66 -8.99 -11.22
N ARG A 101 -9.99 -9.00 -11.41
CA ARG A 101 -10.66 -9.94 -12.33
C ARG A 101 -10.50 -9.56 -13.79
N HIS A 102 -10.37 -8.26 -14.08
CA HIS A 102 -10.45 -7.72 -15.43
C HIS A 102 -9.14 -7.07 -15.91
N VAL A 103 -8.28 -6.69 -14.97
CA VAL A 103 -6.95 -6.17 -15.27
C VAL A 103 -5.96 -7.31 -15.53
N ASP A 104 -5.28 -7.24 -16.68
CA ASP A 104 -4.06 -8.00 -16.91
C ASP A 104 -2.85 -7.22 -16.36
N ALA A 105 -2.20 -7.79 -15.34
CA ALA A 105 -1.06 -7.19 -14.67
C ALA A 105 0.17 -7.01 -15.58
N ALA A 106 0.25 -7.72 -16.71
CA ALA A 106 1.31 -7.50 -17.71
C ALA A 106 1.15 -6.17 -18.45
N HIS A 107 -0.08 -5.66 -18.56
CA HIS A 107 -0.41 -4.45 -19.30
C HIS A 107 -0.75 -3.26 -18.39
N PHE A 108 -1.26 -3.52 -17.19
CA PHE A 108 -1.61 -2.49 -16.21
C PHE A 108 -1.04 -2.82 -14.82
N PRO A 109 0.30 -2.92 -14.69
CA PRO A 109 0.95 -3.32 -13.46
C PRO A 109 0.63 -2.40 -12.27
N VAL A 110 0.52 -1.09 -12.46
CA VAL A 110 0.29 -0.15 -11.36
C VAL A 110 -1.16 -0.19 -10.87
N THR A 111 -2.12 -0.33 -11.78
CA THR A 111 -3.54 -0.54 -11.46
C THR A 111 -3.73 -1.83 -10.68
N ALA A 112 -3.11 -2.93 -11.14
CA ALA A 112 -3.13 -4.20 -10.44
C ALA A 112 -2.44 -4.10 -9.07
N ALA A 113 -1.27 -3.46 -9.00
CA ALA A 113 -0.54 -3.26 -7.75
C ALA A 113 -1.36 -2.46 -6.73
N GLY A 114 -2.06 -1.41 -7.16
CA GLY A 114 -2.94 -0.61 -6.30
C GLY A 114 -4.08 -1.43 -5.70
N ALA A 115 -4.72 -2.28 -6.51
CA ALA A 115 -5.76 -3.20 -6.02
C ALA A 115 -5.20 -4.23 -5.02
N HIS A 116 -4.04 -4.84 -5.32
CA HIS A 116 -3.33 -5.73 -4.40
C HIS A 116 -2.95 -5.05 -3.08
N LEU A 117 -2.43 -3.82 -3.14
CA LEU A 117 -2.05 -3.03 -1.96
C LEU A 117 -3.27 -2.76 -1.07
N LYS A 118 -4.41 -2.39 -1.68
CA LYS A 118 -5.66 -2.15 -0.94
C LYS A 118 -6.16 -3.43 -0.27
N LEU A 119 -6.20 -4.56 -0.98
CA LEU A 119 -6.57 -5.85 -0.39
C LEU A 119 -5.67 -6.22 0.79
N GLY A 120 -4.35 -6.13 0.60
CA GLY A 120 -3.36 -6.41 1.64
C GLY A 120 -3.49 -5.53 2.88
N GLY A 121 -3.80 -4.24 2.70
CA GLY A 121 -3.98 -3.28 3.80
C GLY A 121 -5.35 -3.33 4.49
N ALA A 122 -6.37 -3.89 3.84
CA ALA A 122 -7.76 -3.92 4.33
C ALA A 122 -8.14 -5.25 4.96
N LEU A 123 -7.68 -6.38 4.42
CA LEU A 123 -8.07 -7.73 4.88
C LEU A 123 -7.85 -7.95 6.39
N PRO A 124 -6.67 -7.64 6.99
CA PRO A 124 -6.45 -7.85 8.42
C PRO A 124 -7.41 -7.07 9.32
N LYS A 125 -7.94 -5.95 8.83
CA LYS A 125 -8.82 -5.05 9.60
C LYS A 125 -10.27 -5.50 9.63
N LEU A 126 -10.70 -6.33 8.67
CA LEU A 126 -12.05 -6.91 8.68
C LEU A 126 -12.18 -8.09 9.63
N SER A 127 -11.07 -8.80 9.84
CA SER A 127 -11.00 -10.01 10.64
C SER A 127 -10.51 -9.77 12.07
N TRP A 128 -10.52 -8.53 12.56
CA TRP A 128 -10.21 -8.25 13.96
C TRP A 128 -11.36 -8.73 14.85
N SER A 129 -11.20 -9.93 15.41
CA SER A 129 -12.01 -10.43 16.51
C SER A 129 -11.30 -10.20 17.84
N ASP A 130 -11.98 -10.47 18.96
CA ASP A 130 -11.38 -10.44 20.30
C ASP A 130 -10.19 -11.42 20.44
N ASP A 131 -10.14 -12.45 19.58
CA ASP A 131 -9.08 -13.45 19.52
C ASP A 131 -7.91 -13.05 18.58
N GLY A 132 -7.96 -11.85 17.99
CA GLY A 132 -6.97 -11.34 17.03
C GLY A 132 -7.33 -11.59 15.57
N VAL A 133 -6.36 -11.42 14.67
CA VAL A 133 -6.55 -11.72 13.24
C VAL A 133 -6.19 -13.18 12.96
N ASP A 134 -7.06 -13.89 12.26
CA ASP A 134 -6.77 -15.25 11.76
C ASP A 134 -5.49 -15.27 10.90
N ARG A 135 -4.57 -16.18 11.21
CA ARG A 135 -3.30 -16.38 10.49
C ARG A 135 -3.50 -16.60 8.98
N SER A 136 -4.57 -17.27 8.57
CA SER A 136 -4.91 -17.45 7.15
C SER A 136 -5.24 -16.13 6.44
N VAL A 137 -5.90 -15.21 7.12
CA VAL A 137 -6.18 -13.85 6.61
C VAL A 137 -4.89 -13.05 6.53
N LEU A 138 -4.02 -13.15 7.54
CA LEU A 138 -2.70 -12.50 7.50
C LEU A 138 -1.84 -13.04 6.35
N ARG A 139 -1.86 -14.36 6.08
CA ARG A 139 -1.11 -14.95 4.95
C ARG A 139 -1.64 -14.45 3.61
N ARG A 140 -2.95 -14.37 3.46
CA ARG A 140 -3.58 -13.81 2.25
C ARG A 140 -3.22 -12.33 2.09
N ALA A 141 -3.26 -11.55 3.16
CA ALA A 141 -2.88 -10.14 3.13
C ALA A 141 -1.41 -9.95 2.74
N ALA A 142 -0.50 -10.71 3.33
CA ALA A 142 0.92 -10.70 3.01
C ALA A 142 1.17 -11.07 1.53
N GLY A 143 0.51 -12.11 1.02
CA GLY A 143 0.62 -12.49 -0.40
C GLY A 143 0.13 -11.40 -1.37
N HIS A 144 -0.93 -10.66 -1.03
CA HIS A 144 -1.33 -9.51 -1.83
C HIS A 144 -0.28 -8.39 -1.80
N LEU A 145 0.35 -8.13 -0.65
CA LEU A 145 1.38 -7.10 -0.52
C LEU A 145 2.66 -7.46 -1.29
N GLU A 146 3.07 -8.74 -1.27
CA GLU A 146 4.17 -9.24 -2.10
C GLU A 146 3.84 -9.13 -3.60
N SER A 147 2.60 -9.42 -4.00
CA SER A 147 2.15 -9.25 -5.38
C SER A 147 2.20 -7.78 -5.82
N ALA A 148 1.78 -6.85 -4.95
CA ALA A 148 1.91 -5.42 -5.22
C ALA A 148 3.38 -5.02 -5.41
N LEU A 149 4.27 -5.46 -4.51
CA LEU A 149 5.70 -5.17 -4.59
C LEU A 149 6.37 -5.72 -5.86
N ALA A 150 5.91 -6.87 -6.36
CA ALA A 150 6.42 -7.45 -7.60
C ALA A 150 5.98 -6.69 -8.87
N LEU A 151 4.86 -5.98 -8.80
CA LEU A 151 4.28 -5.23 -9.91
C LEU A 151 4.71 -3.76 -9.94
N LEU A 152 5.04 -3.17 -8.79
CA LEU A 152 5.37 -1.75 -8.70
C LEU A 152 6.74 -1.45 -9.33
N PRO A 153 6.81 -0.56 -10.33
CA PRO A 153 8.08 -0.12 -10.90
C PRO A 153 8.89 0.69 -9.86
N ASP A 154 10.18 0.87 -10.12
CA ASP A 154 11.09 1.53 -9.17
C ASP A 154 10.76 3.03 -8.98
N GLU A 155 10.13 3.64 -9.97
CA GLU A 155 9.68 5.03 -9.96
C GLU A 155 8.47 5.28 -9.03
N GLU A 156 7.69 4.23 -8.71
CA GLU A 156 6.51 4.30 -7.84
C GLU A 156 6.90 4.24 -6.35
N THR A 157 7.81 5.12 -5.96
CA THR A 157 8.49 5.11 -4.65
C THR A 157 7.52 5.17 -3.47
N ASN A 158 6.45 5.97 -3.55
CA ASN A 158 5.45 6.09 -2.48
C ASN A 158 4.60 4.81 -2.32
N LEU A 159 4.02 4.29 -3.41
CA LEU A 159 3.22 3.06 -3.37
C LEU A 159 4.06 1.87 -2.92
N ARG A 160 5.32 1.80 -3.36
CA ARG A 160 6.25 0.75 -2.97
C ARG A 160 6.62 0.85 -1.49
N ALA A 161 6.87 2.05 -0.99
CA ALA A 161 7.11 2.29 0.43
C ALA A 161 5.89 1.93 1.29
N MET A 162 4.68 2.25 0.82
CA MET A 162 3.43 1.87 1.49
C MET A 162 3.22 0.36 1.50
N ALA A 163 3.50 -0.33 0.38
CA ALA A 163 3.44 -1.78 0.29
C ALA A 163 4.45 -2.44 1.24
N ARG A 164 5.70 -1.95 1.29
CA ARG A 164 6.72 -2.39 2.27
C ARG A 164 6.26 -2.14 3.71
N TYR A 165 5.68 -0.99 4.00
CA TYR A 165 5.16 -0.67 5.34
C TYR A 165 4.08 -1.66 5.77
N ASN A 166 3.08 -1.89 4.92
CA ASN A 166 1.99 -2.82 5.22
C ASN A 166 2.51 -4.27 5.31
N ALA A 167 3.45 -4.66 4.44
CA ALA A 167 4.02 -6.01 4.44
C ALA A 167 4.77 -6.29 5.74
N ALA A 168 5.57 -5.34 6.21
CA ALA A 168 6.29 -5.47 7.48
C ALA A 168 5.35 -5.73 8.67
N LEU A 169 4.19 -5.05 8.70
CA LEU A 169 3.19 -5.28 9.74
C LEU A 169 2.50 -6.63 9.59
N ALA A 170 2.11 -7.01 8.36
CA ALA A 170 1.46 -8.30 8.10
C ALA A 170 2.37 -9.48 8.45
N PHE A 171 3.63 -9.46 8.03
CA PHE A 171 4.60 -10.52 8.33
C PHE A 171 5.00 -10.57 9.81
N ARG A 172 5.08 -9.41 10.49
CA ARG A 172 5.27 -9.39 11.95
C ARG A 172 4.11 -10.08 12.67
N ASP A 173 2.89 -9.80 12.26
CA ASP A 173 1.70 -10.36 12.89
C ASP A 173 1.54 -11.85 12.55
N LEU A 174 1.96 -12.27 11.34
CA LEU A 174 2.13 -13.67 11.00
C LEU A 174 3.10 -14.35 11.94
N TRP A 175 4.36 -13.90 11.99
CA TRP A 175 5.37 -14.47 12.86
C TRP A 175 4.91 -14.60 14.33
N ARG A 176 4.20 -13.59 14.86
CA ARG A 176 3.68 -13.63 16.24
C ARG A 176 2.49 -14.57 16.47
N SER A 177 1.79 -14.95 15.42
CA SER A 177 0.61 -15.83 15.47
C SER A 177 0.94 -17.28 15.16
N GLY A 178 2.22 -17.61 14.92
CA GLY A 178 2.65 -18.99 14.71
C GLY A 178 2.79 -19.74 16.03
N ASP A 179 2.45 -21.02 16.01
CA ASP A 179 2.73 -21.93 17.12
C ASP A 179 4.23 -22.26 17.12
N GLU A 180 4.79 -22.59 18.29
CA GLU A 180 6.24 -22.86 18.53
C GLU A 180 6.89 -23.96 17.65
N TRP A 181 6.14 -24.57 16.73
CA TRP A 181 6.51 -25.72 15.90
C TRP A 181 6.56 -25.43 14.39
N ASP A 182 6.08 -24.27 13.94
CA ASP A 182 6.26 -23.81 12.56
C ASP A 182 7.57 -23.00 12.47
N ASP A 183 8.43 -23.30 11.50
CA ASP A 183 9.66 -22.55 11.22
C ASP A 183 9.30 -21.12 10.72
N ASP A 184 8.89 -20.24 11.63
CA ASP A 184 8.46 -18.85 11.36
C ASP A 184 9.64 -17.87 11.14
N ASP A 185 10.86 -18.38 10.99
CA ASP A 185 12.06 -17.59 10.72
C ASP A 185 11.96 -16.82 9.39
N ASP A 186 11.23 -17.37 8.41
CA ASP A 186 10.98 -16.72 7.11
C ASP A 186 10.04 -15.51 7.23
N ASP A 187 8.92 -15.65 7.95
CA ASP A 187 7.97 -14.55 8.18
C ASP A 187 8.66 -13.42 8.98
N ARG A 188 9.47 -13.79 9.97
CA ARG A 188 10.28 -12.86 10.74
C ARG A 188 11.30 -12.12 9.87
N GLY A 189 12.02 -12.83 9.01
CA GLY A 189 12.98 -12.25 8.06
C GLY A 189 12.32 -11.23 7.13
N LYS A 190 11.16 -11.57 6.55
CA LYS A 190 10.38 -10.67 5.69
C LYS A 190 9.86 -9.44 6.43
N ALA A 191 9.40 -9.61 7.67
CA ALA A 191 8.97 -8.50 8.51
C ALA A 191 10.11 -7.47 8.72
N LEU A 192 11.32 -7.97 8.97
CA LEU A 192 12.51 -7.14 9.13
C LEU A 192 12.91 -6.44 7.83
N GLU A 193 13.04 -7.20 6.73
CA GLU A 193 13.45 -6.67 5.43
C GLU A 193 12.52 -5.53 4.97
N HIS A 194 11.21 -5.77 5.02
CA HIS A 194 10.23 -4.78 4.62
C HIS A 194 10.17 -3.60 5.58
N GLY A 195 10.32 -3.83 6.88
CA GLY A 195 10.29 -2.78 7.89
C GLY A 195 11.46 -1.81 7.76
N LEU A 196 12.67 -2.33 7.52
CA LEU A 196 13.86 -1.50 7.25
C LEU A 196 13.72 -0.70 5.96
N ALA A 197 13.23 -1.34 4.89
CA ALA A 197 12.97 -0.65 3.63
C ALA A 197 11.94 0.48 3.78
N ALA A 198 10.87 0.25 4.55
CA ALA A 198 9.86 1.25 4.84
C ALA A 198 10.42 2.43 5.65
N LEU A 199 11.23 2.17 6.68
CA LEU A 199 11.90 3.22 7.45
C LEU A 199 12.86 4.05 6.59
N ALA A 200 13.63 3.41 5.71
CA ALA A 200 14.53 4.10 4.80
C ALA A 200 13.77 5.00 3.82
N ALA A 201 12.63 4.54 3.28
CA ALA A 201 11.77 5.35 2.42
C ALA A 201 11.16 6.55 3.17
N MET A 202 10.74 6.35 4.43
CA MET A 202 10.30 7.45 5.27
C MET A 202 11.41 8.47 5.49
N ASP A 203 12.64 8.05 5.75
CA ASP A 203 13.78 8.95 6.01
C ASP A 203 14.11 9.82 4.79
N ARG A 204 13.96 9.27 3.58
CA ARG A 204 14.06 10.01 2.31
C ARG A 204 12.85 10.91 2.01
N GLY A 205 11.80 10.87 2.82
CA GLY A 205 10.58 11.65 2.63
C GLY A 205 9.63 11.10 1.55
N GLU A 206 9.83 9.87 1.09
CA GLU A 206 9.02 9.23 0.04
C GLU A 206 7.64 8.79 0.55
N PHE A 207 7.51 8.57 1.86
CA PHE A 207 6.29 8.09 2.51
C PHE A 207 6.13 8.65 3.93
N SER A 208 4.91 9.07 4.29
CA SER A 208 4.61 9.74 5.56
C SER A 208 3.90 8.85 6.59
N GLY A 209 4.09 7.53 6.53
CA GLY A 209 3.47 6.60 7.48
C GLY A 209 3.95 6.78 8.93
N ASP A 210 3.32 6.06 9.86
CA ASP A 210 3.67 6.13 11.28
C ASP A 210 5.03 5.47 11.56
N ARG A 211 6.06 6.31 11.60
CA ARG A 211 7.45 5.92 11.86
C ARG A 211 7.61 5.28 13.25
N SER A 212 6.86 5.70 14.26
CA SER A 212 6.92 5.08 15.60
C SER A 212 6.40 3.65 15.57
N THR A 213 5.28 3.41 14.90
CA THR A 213 4.73 2.06 14.71
C THR A 213 5.70 1.17 13.95
N MET A 214 6.32 1.67 12.88
CA MET A 214 7.28 0.87 12.12
C MET A 214 8.56 0.58 12.90
N SER A 215 9.15 1.57 13.58
CA SER A 215 10.34 1.36 14.40
C SER A 215 10.08 0.32 15.50
N ARG A 216 8.89 0.35 16.13
CA ARG A 216 8.49 -0.68 17.12
C ARG A 216 8.34 -2.06 16.50
N ALA A 217 7.81 -2.16 15.29
CA ALA A 217 7.70 -3.42 14.56
C ALA A 217 9.07 -4.03 14.28
N VAL A 218 10.00 -3.24 13.71
CA VAL A 218 11.38 -3.65 13.42
C VAL A 218 12.13 -4.07 14.68
N LEU A 219 12.02 -3.27 15.75
CA LEU A 219 12.63 -3.61 17.04
C LEU A 219 12.12 -4.93 17.61
N ALA A 220 10.80 -5.16 17.57
CA ALA A 220 10.21 -6.36 18.13
C ALA A 220 10.76 -7.62 17.44
N VAL A 221 10.98 -7.55 16.13
CA VAL A 221 11.56 -8.64 15.34
C VAL A 221 13.04 -8.88 15.68
N LEU A 222 13.82 -7.81 15.85
CA LEU A 222 15.24 -7.91 16.15
C LEU A 222 15.53 -8.43 17.56
N MET A 223 14.70 -8.03 18.53
CA MET A 223 14.87 -8.42 19.94
C MET A 223 14.28 -9.79 20.27
N ALA A 224 13.61 -10.44 19.32
CA ALA A 224 12.90 -11.70 19.54
C ALA A 224 13.79 -12.87 20.02
N ASP A 225 15.03 -12.94 19.52
CA ASP A 225 15.94 -14.07 19.77
C ASP A 225 17.22 -13.69 20.54
N GLY A 226 17.32 -12.47 21.07
CA GLY A 226 18.55 -12.00 21.73
C GLY A 226 19.74 -11.76 20.77
N GLU A 227 19.78 -12.34 19.57
CA GLU A 227 20.80 -12.08 18.55
C GLU A 227 20.24 -12.02 17.11
N PRO A 228 20.68 -11.06 16.29
CA PRO A 228 20.37 -11.03 14.86
C PRO A 228 21.22 -12.08 14.12
N ARG A 229 20.56 -13.08 13.51
CA ARG A 229 21.20 -14.16 12.74
C ARG A 229 21.84 -13.69 11.41
N ASP A 230 21.60 -12.44 11.00
CA ASP A 230 22.14 -11.83 9.79
C ASP A 230 22.95 -10.55 10.12
N PRO A 231 24.28 -10.56 9.94
CA PRO A 231 25.15 -9.41 10.17
C PRO A 231 24.83 -8.19 9.28
N GLU A 232 24.36 -8.39 8.05
CA GLU A 232 24.08 -7.29 7.12
C GLU A 232 22.78 -6.57 7.51
N ALA A 233 21.72 -7.33 7.80
CA ALA A 233 20.47 -6.78 8.33
C ALA A 233 20.68 -6.12 9.70
N ARG A 234 21.56 -6.66 10.55
CA ARG A 234 21.96 -6.03 11.82
C ARG A 234 22.59 -4.67 11.59
N ASP A 235 23.60 -4.59 10.74
CA ASP A 235 24.37 -3.37 10.53
C ASP A 235 23.52 -2.28 9.84
N GLN A 236 22.64 -2.66 8.91
CA GLN A 236 21.63 -1.76 8.34
C GLN A 236 20.65 -1.25 9.41
N THR A 237 20.18 -2.12 10.30
CA THR A 237 19.30 -1.68 11.39
C THR A 237 20.01 -0.73 12.35
N ILE A 238 21.27 -1.02 12.72
CA ILE A 238 22.07 -0.13 13.57
C ILE A 238 22.16 1.26 12.92
N ALA A 239 22.45 1.32 11.62
CA ALA A 239 22.55 2.58 10.89
C ALA A 239 21.23 3.37 10.87
N VAL A 240 20.10 2.69 10.64
CA VAL A 240 18.75 3.29 10.66
C VAL A 240 18.40 3.80 12.06
N LEU A 241 18.60 2.98 13.10
CA LEU A 241 18.33 3.36 14.49
C LEU A 241 19.21 4.51 14.96
N GLN A 242 20.50 4.51 14.60
CA GLN A 242 21.43 5.59 14.92
C GLN A 242 20.95 6.90 14.29
N THR A 243 20.72 6.91 12.99
CA THR A 243 20.27 8.10 12.24
C THR A 243 18.96 8.63 12.82
N TRP A 244 18.02 7.74 13.14
CA TRP A 244 16.73 8.15 13.67
C TRP A 244 16.82 8.69 15.11
N LEU A 245 17.55 8.03 16.02
CA LEU A 245 17.68 8.43 17.43
C LEU A 245 18.32 9.82 17.62
N VAL A 246 19.16 10.26 16.69
CA VAL A 246 19.74 11.61 16.72
C VAL A 246 18.94 12.66 15.93
N SER A 247 17.94 12.25 15.15
CA SER A 247 17.07 13.16 14.40
C SER A 247 16.11 13.94 15.31
N GLY A 248 15.48 15.00 14.78
CA GLY A 248 14.49 15.79 15.51
C GLY A 248 13.29 14.96 15.98
N GLU A 249 12.90 13.96 15.19
CA GLU A 249 11.79 13.06 15.52
C GLU A 249 12.17 12.03 16.59
N GLY A 250 13.37 11.43 16.51
CA GLY A 250 13.86 10.52 17.55
C GLY A 250 14.06 11.24 18.89
N LYS A 251 14.37 12.54 18.87
CA LYS A 251 14.42 13.38 20.08
C LYS A 251 13.05 13.67 20.68
N SER A 252 11.99 13.63 19.87
CA SER A 252 10.62 13.92 20.29
C SER A 252 9.89 12.71 20.90
N LEU A 253 10.50 11.51 20.81
CA LEU A 253 9.97 10.30 21.41
C LEU A 253 9.80 10.42 22.93
N PRO A 254 8.77 9.78 23.50
CA PRO A 254 8.67 9.54 24.93
C PRO A 254 9.97 8.92 25.46
N ARG A 255 10.45 9.39 26.63
CA ARG A 255 11.74 8.96 27.21
C ARG A 255 11.87 7.44 27.34
N THR A 256 10.78 6.75 27.65
CA THR A 256 10.71 5.29 27.78
C THR A 256 10.94 4.59 26.44
N GLU A 257 10.35 5.10 25.36
CA GLU A 257 10.47 4.55 24.01
C GLU A 257 11.86 4.80 23.44
N ARG A 258 12.36 6.04 23.59
CA ARG A 258 13.72 6.39 23.19
C ARG A 258 14.75 5.52 23.89
N ARG A 259 14.58 5.29 25.20
CA ARG A 259 15.47 4.44 25.97
C ARG A 259 15.44 2.98 25.49
N ALA A 260 14.27 2.43 25.20
CA ALA A 260 14.15 1.07 24.66
C ALA A 260 14.87 0.93 23.30
N LEU A 261 14.79 1.95 22.45
CA LEU A 261 15.49 2.02 21.16
C LEU A 261 17.01 2.16 21.29
N GLU A 262 17.48 3.02 22.22
CA GLU A 262 18.90 3.15 22.55
C GLU A 262 19.45 1.84 23.12
N GLU A 263 18.72 1.18 24.02
CA GLU A 263 19.08 -0.11 24.60
C GLU A 263 19.10 -1.23 23.53
N ALA A 264 18.12 -1.26 22.61
CA ALA A 264 18.11 -2.23 21.51
C ALA A 264 19.26 -1.99 20.51
N ARG A 265 19.57 -0.74 20.17
CA ARG A 265 20.74 -0.39 19.35
C ARG A 265 22.02 -0.86 20.02
N ASP A 266 22.18 -0.56 21.31
CA ASP A 266 23.38 -0.92 22.06
C ASP A 266 23.51 -2.44 22.21
N HIS A 267 22.38 -3.16 22.32
CA HIS A 267 22.32 -4.62 22.29
C HIS A 267 22.80 -5.18 20.95
N LEU A 268 22.33 -4.63 19.83
CA LEU A 268 22.76 -5.01 18.47
C LEU A 268 24.26 -4.73 18.24
N ILE A 269 24.81 -3.64 18.79
CA ILE A 269 26.24 -3.30 18.68
C ILE A 269 27.11 -4.23 19.53
N THR A 270 26.64 -4.59 20.73
CA THR A 270 27.48 -5.27 21.73
C THR A 270 27.27 -6.78 21.82
N GLY A 271 26.20 -7.31 21.21
CA GLY A 271 25.86 -8.74 21.22
C GLY A 271 25.66 -9.30 22.63
N ARG A 272 25.18 -8.48 23.57
CA ARG A 272 25.25 -8.80 25.00
C ARG A 272 23.89 -9.28 25.52
N ASP A 273 23.66 -10.59 25.49
CA ASP A 273 22.53 -11.22 26.18
C ASP A 273 22.46 -10.73 27.64
N ARG A 274 21.36 -10.06 27.98
CA ARG A 274 20.95 -9.94 29.38
C ARG A 274 20.13 -11.19 29.67
N GLY A 275 20.77 -12.14 30.36
CA GLY A 275 20.09 -13.26 30.99
C GLY A 275 19.07 -12.84 32.03
#